data_AF-A0ABD5ZML4-F1
#
_entry.id   AF-A0ABD5ZML4-F1
#
_cell.length_a   1.000
_cell.length_b   1.000
_cell.length_c   1.000
_cell.angle_alpha   90.00
_cell.angle_beta   90.00
_cell.angle_gamma   90.00
#
_symmetry.space_group_name_H-M   'P 1'
#
loop_
_entity.id
_entity.type
_entity.pdbx_description
1 polymer ?
#
loop_
_entity_poly.entity_id
_entity_poly.type
_entity_poly.pdbx_seq_one_letter_code
_entity_poly.pdbx_strand_id
1 'polypeptide(L)'
;MDTAGTSGRFFGRDEDDARRWAAAALALSLGSFVLFSAVKALDYPTVHLLLWWEGYAVLLTALVGVQSYSNGGLVTSWLLAFGAVVGVVANYGGLGLTGGAPTLPELAGLALVAGSAGAATVGTVGFALGATVRRLVG
;
A
#
# COMPACT_ATOMS: atom_id res chain seq x y z
N MET A 1 9.48 -32.65 -1.30
CA MET A 1 8.54 -31.52 -1.26
C MET A 1 9.14 -30.49 -0.32
N ASP A 2 9.92 -29.57 -0.87
CA ASP A 2 10.71 -28.61 -0.09
C ASP A 2 9.83 -27.50 0.47
N THR A 3 9.47 -27.61 1.74
CA THR A 3 8.76 -26.56 2.49
C THR A 3 9.59 -25.27 2.60
N ALA A 4 10.92 -25.35 2.45
CA ALA A 4 11.83 -24.21 2.49
C ALA A 4 11.65 -23.24 1.30
N GLY A 5 11.33 -23.74 0.10
CA GLY A 5 11.19 -22.89 -1.10
C GLY A 5 9.89 -22.08 -1.15
N THR A 6 8.88 -22.48 -0.36
CA THR A 6 7.60 -21.79 -0.26
C THR A 6 7.68 -20.66 0.76
N SER A 7 8.27 -20.93 1.94
CA SER A 7 8.42 -19.94 3.02
C SER A 7 9.21 -18.71 2.58
N GLY A 8 10.29 -18.88 1.79
CA GLY A 8 11.10 -17.77 1.30
C GLY A 8 10.38 -16.83 0.32
N ARG A 9 9.33 -17.30 -0.38
CA ARG A 9 8.51 -16.45 -1.26
C ARG A 9 7.43 -15.67 -0.51
N PHE A 10 6.95 -16.20 0.61
CA PHE A 10 5.96 -15.52 1.44
C PHE A 10 6.61 -14.48 2.35
N PHE A 11 7.72 -14.83 3.00
CA PHE A 11 8.36 -13.99 4.02
C PHE A 11 9.53 -13.13 3.51
N GLY A 12 10.00 -13.33 2.28
CA GLY A 12 11.20 -12.65 1.81
C GLY A 12 12.48 -13.32 2.33
N ARG A 13 13.61 -12.95 1.74
CA ARG A 13 14.88 -13.66 1.92
C ARG A 13 15.70 -13.22 3.15
N ASP A 14 15.30 -12.15 3.85
CA ASP A 14 16.00 -11.65 5.06
C ASP A 14 15.06 -10.91 6.05
N GLU A 15 15.27 -11.14 7.34
CA GLU A 15 14.48 -10.56 8.45
C GLU A 15 14.75 -9.07 8.65
N ASP A 16 16.02 -8.64 8.45
CA ASP A 16 16.43 -7.22 8.49
C ASP A 16 15.78 -6.41 7.37
N ASP A 17 15.59 -7.07 6.23
CA ASP A 17 14.99 -6.51 5.04
C ASP A 17 13.47 -6.37 5.19
N ALA A 18 12.81 -7.35 5.82
CA ALA A 18 11.41 -7.23 6.19
C ALA A 18 11.17 -6.05 7.16
N ARG A 19 12.07 -5.83 8.13
CA ARG A 19 11.98 -4.69 9.06
C ARG A 19 12.12 -3.35 8.35
N ARG A 20 13.04 -3.21 7.40
CA ARG A 20 13.22 -1.98 6.62
C ARG A 20 11.97 -1.61 5.83
N TRP A 21 11.33 -2.57 5.19
CA TRP A 21 10.11 -2.32 4.43
C TRP A 21 8.87 -2.14 5.32
N ALA A 22 8.81 -2.77 6.49
CA ALA A 22 7.81 -2.45 7.49
C ALA A 22 7.93 -1.00 7.97
N ALA A 23 9.16 -0.51 8.20
CA ALA A 23 9.42 0.89 8.50
C ALA A 23 9.05 1.82 7.31
N ALA A 24 9.33 1.40 6.08
CA ALA A 24 8.93 2.13 4.88
C ALA A 24 7.39 2.21 4.74
N ALA A 25 6.67 1.12 5.03
CA ALA A 25 5.21 1.08 5.03
C ALA A 25 4.63 2.06 6.07
N LEU A 26 5.22 2.12 7.26
CA LEU A 26 4.84 3.07 8.31
C LEU A 26 5.12 4.51 7.88
N ALA A 27 6.28 4.78 7.30
CA ALA A 27 6.66 6.09 6.79
C ALA A 27 5.74 6.56 5.66
N LEU A 28 5.39 5.66 4.73
CA LEU A 28 4.43 5.94 3.65
C LEU A 28 3.04 6.23 4.20
N SER A 29 2.61 5.48 5.23
CA SER A 29 1.33 5.72 5.90
C SER A 29 1.27 7.12 6.51
N LEU A 30 2.29 7.51 7.28
CA LEU A 30 2.38 8.82 7.90
C LEU A 30 2.56 9.95 6.88
N GLY A 31 3.41 9.75 5.87
CA GLY A 31 3.65 10.71 4.80
C GLY A 31 2.39 10.97 3.98
N SER A 32 1.65 9.92 3.64
CA SER A 32 0.34 10.02 3.00
C SER A 32 -0.63 10.84 3.86
N PHE A 33 -0.70 10.55 5.16
CA PHE A 33 -1.56 11.30 6.08
C PHE A 33 -1.24 12.81 6.07
N VAL A 34 0.03 13.17 6.22
CA VAL A 34 0.47 14.58 6.26
C VAL A 34 0.26 15.27 4.91
N LEU A 35 0.67 14.65 3.81
CA LEU A 35 0.55 15.22 2.46
C LEU A 35 -0.92 15.50 2.12
N PHE A 36 -1.80 14.53 2.34
CA PHE A 36 -3.21 14.70 2.02
C PHE A 36 -3.92 15.64 3.01
N SER A 37 -3.50 15.71 4.28
CA SER A 37 -3.98 16.76 5.21
C SER A 37 -3.66 18.16 4.69
N ALA A 38 -2.46 18.38 4.15
CA ALA A 38 -2.06 19.66 3.56
C ALA A 38 -2.85 19.98 2.27
N VAL A 39 -3.05 18.99 1.39
CA VAL A 39 -3.82 19.18 0.15
C VAL A 39 -5.30 19.46 0.42
N LYS A 40 -5.90 18.81 1.43
CA LYS A 40 -7.28 19.07 1.85
C LYS A 40 -7.50 20.53 2.27
N ALA A 41 -6.48 21.19 2.82
CA ALA A 41 -6.55 22.60 3.19
C ALA A 41 -6.65 23.56 1.98
N LEU A 42 -6.42 23.07 0.76
CA LEU A 42 -6.34 23.89 -0.45
C LEU A 42 -7.59 23.82 -1.36
N ASP A 43 -8.67 23.19 -0.91
CA ASP A 43 -10.02 23.09 -1.53
C ASP A 43 -10.03 22.88 -3.07
N TYR A 44 -10.12 21.62 -3.51
CA TYR A 44 -10.00 21.24 -4.93
C TYR A 44 -11.21 20.43 -5.48
N PRO A 45 -11.62 20.68 -6.74
CA PRO A 45 -12.77 20.02 -7.36
C PRO A 45 -12.57 18.52 -7.62
N THR A 46 -13.68 17.78 -7.52
CA THR A 46 -13.81 16.30 -7.48
C THR A 46 -13.17 15.55 -8.66
N VAL A 47 -13.06 16.14 -9.85
CA VAL A 47 -12.44 15.50 -11.02
C VAL A 47 -10.94 15.27 -10.81
N HIS A 48 -10.28 16.15 -10.06
CA HIS A 48 -8.87 15.99 -9.73
C HIS A 48 -8.65 14.82 -8.76
N LEU A 49 -9.63 14.53 -7.91
CA LEU A 49 -9.56 13.45 -6.91
C LEU A 49 -9.42 12.07 -7.58
N LEU A 50 -10.16 11.83 -8.67
CA LEU A 50 -10.18 10.55 -9.36
C LEU A 50 -8.85 10.26 -10.07
N LEU A 51 -8.31 11.26 -10.79
CA LEU A 51 -6.99 11.19 -11.42
C LEU A 51 -5.87 10.99 -10.38
N TRP A 52 -6.03 11.58 -9.20
CA TRP A 52 -5.10 11.44 -8.09
C TRP A 52 -5.07 10.00 -7.55
N TRP A 53 -6.24 9.36 -7.42
CA TRP A 53 -6.33 7.96 -6.98
C TRP A 53 -5.64 7.01 -7.96
N GLU A 54 -5.78 7.25 -9.27
CA GLU A 54 -5.06 6.47 -10.28
C GLU A 54 -3.55 6.67 -10.20
N GLY A 55 -3.09 7.93 -10.12
CA GLY A 55 -1.67 8.24 -9.94
C GLY A 55 -1.07 7.62 -8.69
N TYR A 56 -1.81 7.64 -7.58
CA TYR A 56 -1.41 7.02 -6.32
C TYR A 56 -1.31 5.50 -6.45
N ALA A 57 -2.30 4.84 -7.07
CA ALA A 57 -2.29 3.40 -7.31
C ALA A 57 -1.10 2.98 -8.18
N VAL A 58 -0.78 3.74 -9.23
CA VAL A 58 0.40 3.49 -10.09
C VAL A 58 1.70 3.63 -9.31
N LEU A 59 1.85 4.71 -8.53
CA LEU A 59 3.05 4.95 -7.72
C LEU A 59 3.26 3.83 -6.69
N LEU A 60 2.20 3.45 -5.99
CA LEU A 60 2.21 2.35 -5.03
C LEU A 60 2.58 1.02 -5.69
N THR A 61 1.99 0.73 -6.85
CA THR A 61 2.30 -0.48 -7.61
C THR A 61 3.77 -0.52 -8.00
N ALA A 62 4.34 0.61 -8.45
CA ALA A 62 5.75 0.73 -8.80
C ALA A 62 6.66 0.52 -7.58
N LEU A 63 6.35 1.17 -6.45
CA LEU A 63 7.11 1.02 -5.20
C LEU A 63 7.10 -0.41 -4.68
N VAL A 64 5.93 -1.04 -4.66
CA VAL A 64 5.77 -2.46 -4.28
C VAL A 64 6.51 -3.36 -5.28
N GLY A 65 6.47 -3.03 -6.58
CA GLY A 65 7.22 -3.75 -7.61
C GLY A 65 8.73 -3.71 -7.39
N VAL A 66 9.29 -2.53 -7.12
CA VAL A 66 10.72 -2.37 -6.80
C VAL A 66 11.07 -3.12 -5.52
N GLN A 67 10.23 -3.04 -4.50
CA GLN A 67 10.43 -3.78 -3.25
C GLN A 67 10.45 -5.30 -3.47
N SER A 68 9.48 -5.81 -4.23
CA SER A 68 9.36 -7.23 -4.54
C SER A 68 10.53 -7.72 -5.41
N TYR A 69 11.00 -6.89 -6.34
CA TYR A 69 12.21 -7.18 -7.11
C TYR A 69 13.42 -7.40 -6.19
N SER A 70 13.65 -6.49 -5.24
CA SER A 70 14.81 -6.56 -4.34
C SER A 70 14.71 -7.70 -3.31
N ASN A 71 13.60 -7.80 -2.57
CA ASN A 71 13.53 -8.69 -1.39
C ASN A 71 12.66 -9.93 -1.58
N GLY A 72 11.78 -9.94 -2.60
CA GLY A 72 10.97 -11.10 -2.96
C GLY A 72 10.10 -11.65 -1.82
N GLY A 73 9.14 -10.86 -1.34
CA GLY A 73 8.23 -11.29 -0.26
C GLY A 73 6.83 -10.71 -0.40
N LEU A 74 5.83 -11.58 -0.61
CA LEU A 74 4.43 -11.18 -0.79
C LEU A 74 3.86 -10.48 0.45
N VAL A 75 4.19 -10.97 1.65
CA VAL A 75 3.69 -10.39 2.91
C VAL A 75 4.17 -8.95 3.07
N THR A 76 5.44 -8.69 2.74
CA THR A 76 5.99 -7.34 2.80
C THR A 76 5.36 -6.41 1.77
N SER A 77 5.13 -6.89 0.55
CA SER A 77 4.39 -6.16 -0.49
C SER A 77 2.97 -5.80 -0.04
N TRP A 78 2.30 -6.72 0.65
CA TRP A 78 0.98 -6.51 1.23
C TRP A 78 1.01 -5.49 2.37
N LEU A 79 1.97 -5.56 3.29
CA LEU A 79 2.10 -4.61 4.40
C LEU A 79 2.36 -3.19 3.91
N LEU A 80 3.18 -3.03 2.88
CA LEU A 80 3.42 -1.75 2.20
C LEU A 80 2.15 -1.15 1.63
N ALA A 81 1.43 -1.94 0.81
CA ALA A 81 0.18 -1.51 0.20
C ALA A 81 -0.90 -1.24 1.27
N PHE A 82 -1.00 -2.09 2.29
CA PHE A 82 -1.91 -1.92 3.42
C PHE A 82 -1.65 -0.59 4.13
N GLY A 83 -0.42 -0.34 4.60
CA GLY A 83 -0.10 0.85 5.38
C GLY A 83 -0.34 2.14 4.60
N ALA A 84 0.03 2.14 3.32
CA ALA A 84 -0.17 3.28 2.44
C ALA A 84 -1.66 3.56 2.20
N VAL A 85 -2.49 2.54 1.97
CA VAL A 85 -3.93 2.71 1.71
C VAL A 85 -4.70 3.07 3.00
N VAL A 86 -4.36 2.43 4.13
CA VAL A 86 -4.90 2.79 5.46
C VAL A 86 -4.64 4.26 5.76
N GLY A 87 -3.41 4.74 5.52
CA GLY A 87 -3.04 6.14 5.75
C GLY A 87 -3.88 7.12 4.92
N VAL A 88 -4.15 6.80 3.65
CA VAL A 88 -5.02 7.62 2.78
C VAL A 88 -6.45 7.65 3.32
N VAL A 89 -7.03 6.48 3.63
CA VAL A 89 -8.43 6.38 4.03
C VAL A 89 -8.67 7.03 5.40
N ALA A 90 -7.73 6.85 6.33
CA ALA A 90 -7.76 7.51 7.62
C ALA A 90 -7.68 9.04 7.48
N ASN A 91 -6.90 9.54 6.51
CA ASN A 91 -6.78 10.97 6.28
C ASN A 91 -8.03 11.60 5.63
N TYR A 92 -8.65 10.90 4.67
CA TYR A 92 -9.82 11.42 3.98
C TYR A 92 -11.12 11.28 4.74
N GLY A 93 -11.13 10.68 5.94
CA GLY A 93 -12.40 10.52 6.62
C GLY A 93 -13.35 9.59 5.88
N GLY A 94 -12.86 8.66 5.04
CA GLY A 94 -13.73 7.89 4.13
C GLY A 94 -14.57 8.73 3.15
N LEU A 95 -14.24 10.01 2.93
CA LEU A 95 -15.03 10.91 2.08
C LEU A 95 -15.05 10.41 0.64
N GLY A 96 -16.25 10.06 0.19
CA GLY A 96 -16.55 9.36 -1.06
C GLY A 96 -17.36 8.07 -0.86
N LEU A 97 -17.30 7.46 0.32
CA LEU A 97 -18.03 6.22 0.66
C LEU A 97 -19.21 6.46 1.61
N THR A 98 -19.09 7.44 2.50
CA THR A 98 -20.16 7.89 3.38
C THR A 98 -20.37 9.38 3.14
N GLY A 99 -21.58 9.80 2.75
CA GLY A 99 -21.91 11.22 2.44
C GLY A 99 -21.79 12.20 3.62
N GLY A 100 -21.20 11.79 4.75
CA GLY A 100 -20.93 12.58 5.95
C GLY A 100 -19.64 12.12 6.64
N ALA A 101 -19.20 12.86 7.67
CA ALA A 101 -18.01 12.52 8.44
C ALA A 101 -18.25 11.24 9.26
N PRO A 102 -17.53 10.12 8.98
CA PRO A 102 -17.70 8.88 9.72
C PRO A 102 -17.17 9.02 11.14
N THR A 103 -17.76 8.25 12.05
CA THR A 103 -17.26 8.13 13.42
C THR A 103 -15.90 7.44 13.44
N LEU A 104 -15.09 7.67 14.48
CA LEU A 104 -13.78 7.01 14.65
C LEU A 104 -13.80 5.48 14.43
N PRO A 105 -14.76 4.71 14.97
CA PRO A 105 -14.82 3.26 14.71
C PRO A 105 -15.18 2.92 13.25
N GLU A 106 -16.05 3.69 12.60
CA GLU A 106 -16.39 3.50 11.18
C GLU A 106 -15.19 3.81 10.28
N LEU A 107 -14.45 4.87 10.59
CA LEU A 107 -13.21 5.23 9.90
C LEU A 107 -12.16 4.13 10.02
N ALA A 108 -11.98 3.58 11.23
CA ALA A 108 -11.07 2.46 11.45
C ALA A 108 -11.51 1.23 10.65
N GLY A 109 -12.81 0.90 10.64
CA GLY A 109 -13.35 -0.19 9.84
C GLY A 109 -13.13 0.00 8.33
N LEU A 110 -13.46 1.19 7.82
CA LEU A 110 -13.25 1.54 6.41
C LEU A 110 -11.77 1.49 6.02
N ALA A 111 -10.88 2.03 6.86
CA ALA A 111 -9.45 2.02 6.62
C ALA A 111 -8.90 0.59 6.60
N LEU A 112 -9.35 -0.28 7.50
CA LEU A 112 -8.95 -1.70 7.52
C LEU A 112 -9.45 -2.45 6.28
N VAL A 113 -10.70 -2.25 5.87
CA VAL A 113 -11.29 -2.91 4.70
C VAL A 113 -10.60 -2.44 3.42
N ALA A 114 -10.49 -1.14 3.22
CA ALA A 114 -9.81 -0.56 2.06
C ALA A 114 -8.32 -0.91 2.06
N GLY A 115 -7.66 -0.85 3.20
CA GLY A 115 -6.28 -1.30 3.40
C GLY A 115 -6.08 -2.74 2.96
N SER A 116 -6.97 -3.63 3.41
CA SER A 116 -6.92 -5.06 3.06
C SER A 116 -7.18 -5.29 1.57
N ALA A 117 -8.16 -4.60 0.99
CA ALA A 117 -8.46 -4.66 -0.44
C ALA A 117 -7.30 -4.13 -1.30
N GLY A 118 -6.71 -3.00 -0.91
CA GLY A 118 -5.54 -2.41 -1.54
C GLY A 118 -4.32 -3.30 -1.43
N ALA A 119 -4.10 -3.93 -0.27
CA ALA A 119 -3.04 -4.91 -0.09
C ALA A 119 -3.21 -6.14 -0.99
N ALA A 120 -4.42 -6.69 -1.05
CA ALA A 120 -4.71 -7.86 -1.88
C ALA A 120 -4.58 -7.56 -3.38
N THR A 121 -4.95 -6.36 -3.83
CA THR A 121 -4.89 -5.97 -5.23
C THR A 121 -3.51 -5.42 -5.60
N VAL A 122 -3.18 -4.22 -5.13
CA VAL A 122 -1.95 -3.48 -5.44
C VAL A 122 -0.72 -4.22 -4.91
N GLY A 123 -0.81 -4.79 -3.71
CA GLY A 123 0.28 -5.59 -3.13
C GLY A 123 0.60 -6.83 -3.97
N THR A 124 -0.43 -7.52 -4.48
CA THR A 124 -0.24 -8.71 -5.33
C THR A 124 0.24 -8.35 -6.74
N VAL A 125 -0.31 -7.29 -7.35
CA VAL A 125 0.10 -6.84 -8.69
C VAL A 125 1.54 -6.34 -8.67
N GLY A 126 1.89 -5.48 -7.70
CA GLY A 126 3.26 -5.02 -7.50
C GLY A 126 4.21 -6.19 -7.25
N PHE A 127 3.82 -7.13 -6.38
CA PHE A 127 4.62 -8.34 -6.14
C PHE A 127 4.87 -9.13 -7.42
N ALA A 128 3.82 -9.41 -8.20
CA ALA A 128 3.91 -10.19 -9.43
C ALA A 128 4.81 -9.52 -10.47
N LEU A 129 4.70 -8.19 -10.64
CA LEU A 129 5.56 -7.42 -11.53
C LEU A 129 7.03 -7.50 -11.10
N GLY A 130 7.33 -7.20 -9.83
CA GLY A 130 8.69 -7.25 -9.31
C GLY A 130 9.32 -8.63 -9.40
N ALA A 131 8.57 -9.67 -9.05
CA ALA A 131 9.01 -11.05 -9.12
C ALA A 131 9.24 -11.53 -10.57
N THR A 132 8.42 -11.08 -11.52
CA THR A 132 8.57 -11.42 -12.94
C THR A 132 9.81 -10.75 -13.53
N VAL A 133 10.00 -9.45 -13.29
CA VAL A 133 11.18 -8.71 -13.76
C VAL A 133 12.47 -9.33 -13.20
N ARG A 134 12.48 -9.71 -11.91
CA ARG A 134 13.62 -10.38 -11.29
C ARG A 134 14.01 -11.67 -12.00
N ARG A 135 13.05 -12.45 -12.47
CA ARG A 135 13.29 -13.72 -13.20
C ARG A 135 13.71 -13.54 -14.65
N LEU A 136 13.43 -12.39 -15.25
CA LEU A 136 13.81 -12.09 -16.63
C LEU A 136 15.22 -11.49 -16.71
N VAL A 137 15.64 -10.78 -15.67
CA VAL A 137 16.92 -10.04 -15.63
C VAL A 137 18.00 -10.80 -14.85
N GLY A 138 17.63 -11.64 -13.87
CA GLY A 138 18.55 -12.46 -13.07
C GLY A 138 18.48 -13.93 -13.42
#